data_AF-A0A4S8Q8X8-F1
#
_entry.id   AF-A0A4S8Q8X8-F1
#
_cell.length_a   1.000
_cell.length_b   1.000
_cell.length_c   1.000
_cell.angle_alpha   90.00
_cell.angle_beta   90.00
_cell.angle_gamma   90.00
#
_symmetry.space_group_name_H-M   'P 1'
#
loop_
_entity.id
_entity.type
_entity.pdbx_description
1 polymer ?
#
loop_
_entity_poly.entity_id
_entity_poly.type
_entity_poly.pdbx_seq_one_letter_code
_entity_poly.pdbx_strand_id
1 'polypeptide(L)'
;MTVNLPSLDQILTEAAERLEDITPDLTPAEVDEVVTDSLASTLVTATMPTFALSATMSLALKLDAIHLPADTARHWSYCEQVGQAAGLTLTELRKACTEARTQVLAAVDQIRGARDE
;
A
#
# COMPACT_ATOMS: atom_id res chain seq x y z
N MET A 1 13.46 4.26 -10.37
CA MET A 1 12.08 3.93 -10.00
C MET A 1 11.91 4.34 -8.55
N THR A 2 10.78 4.96 -8.21
CA THR A 2 10.54 5.48 -6.87
C THR A 2 9.21 4.93 -6.38
N VAL A 3 9.19 4.40 -5.16
CA VAL A 3 7.97 3.98 -4.47
C VAL A 3 7.72 4.99 -3.36
N ASN A 4 6.57 5.65 -3.41
CA ASN A 4 6.13 6.60 -2.40
C ASN A 4 5.25 5.85 -1.41
N LEU A 5 5.86 5.50 -0.27
CA LEU A 5 5.21 4.82 0.84
C LEU A 5 4.93 5.85 1.95
N PRO A 6 3.72 5.89 2.52
CA PRO A 6 3.46 6.60 3.77
C PRO A 6 4.35 6.06 4.90
N SER A 7 4.73 6.88 5.87
CA SER A 7 5.50 6.37 7.01
C SER A 7 4.64 5.44 7.87
N LEU A 8 5.28 4.53 8.61
CA LEU A 8 4.58 3.65 9.54
C LEU A 8 3.77 4.46 10.57
N ASP A 9 4.37 5.51 11.12
CA ASP A 9 3.72 6.41 12.08
C ASP A 9 2.46 7.07 11.49
N GLN A 10 2.51 7.47 10.21
CA GLN A 10 1.35 8.05 9.54
C GLN A 10 0.21 7.02 9.42
N ILE A 11 0.53 5.80 8.99
CA ILE A 11 -0.46 4.73 8.82
C ILE A 11 -1.09 4.36 10.16
N LEU A 12 -0.27 4.25 11.22
CA LEU A 12 -0.75 3.93 12.55
C LEU A 12 -1.56 5.07 13.16
N THR A 13 -1.19 6.33 12.92
CA THR A 13 -1.96 7.50 13.38
C THR A 13 -3.33 7.55 12.72
N GLU A 14 -3.41 7.37 11.39
CA GLU A 14 -4.69 7.33 10.66
C GLU A 14 -5.57 6.16 11.12
N ALA A 15 -4.98 5.00 11.44
CA ALA A 15 -5.71 3.87 12.02
C ALA A 15 -6.17 4.15 13.46
N ALA A 16 -5.35 4.81 14.27
CA ALA A 16 -5.68 5.18 15.65
C ALA A 16 -6.79 6.22 15.72
N GLU A 17 -6.79 7.24 14.85
CA GLU A 17 -7.88 8.22 14.74
C GLU A 17 -9.23 7.54 14.47
N ARG A 18 -9.25 6.52 13.61
CA ARG A 18 -10.46 5.73 13.34
C ARG A 18 -10.90 4.86 14.52
N LEU A 19 -9.96 4.43 15.37
CA LEU A 19 -10.25 3.70 16.59
C LEU A 19 -10.79 4.61 17.69
N GLU A 20 -10.32 5.85 17.83
CA GLU A 20 -10.79 6.79 18.85
C GLU A 20 -12.24 7.25 18.63
N ASP A 21 -12.68 7.34 17.37
CA ASP A 21 -14.08 7.65 17.02
C ASP A 21 -15.07 6.54 17.38
N ILE A 22 -14.59 5.31 17.62
CA ILE A 22 -15.39 4.14 17.97
C ILE A 22 -15.06 3.78 19.43
N THR A 23 -15.76 4.41 20.39
CA THR A 23 -15.87 4.12 21.84
C THR A 23 -14.88 3.14 22.53
N PRO A 24 -14.45 3.37 23.78
CA PRO A 24 -13.39 2.60 24.47
C PRO A 24 -13.63 1.08 24.71
N ASP A 25 -14.76 0.52 24.27
CA ASP A 25 -15.15 -0.89 24.43
C ASP A 25 -15.05 -1.73 23.13
N LEU A 26 -14.17 -1.35 22.20
CA LEU A 26 -13.95 -2.13 20.98
C LEU A 26 -13.49 -3.56 21.30
N THR A 27 -14.21 -4.53 20.75
CA THR A 27 -13.83 -5.93 20.75
C THR A 27 -12.60 -6.16 19.86
N PRO A 28 -11.83 -7.25 20.08
CA PRO A 28 -10.71 -7.59 19.21
C PRO A 28 -11.08 -7.68 17.72
N ALA A 29 -12.30 -8.14 17.41
CA ALA A 29 -12.80 -8.26 16.05
C ALA A 29 -13.04 -6.90 15.38
N GLU A 30 -13.55 -5.91 16.11
CA GLU A 30 -13.73 -4.56 15.58
C GLU A 30 -12.39 -3.86 15.35
N VAL A 31 -11.39 -4.11 16.19
CA VAL A 31 -10.03 -3.61 15.95
C VAL A 31 -9.44 -4.25 14.69
N ASP A 32 -9.64 -5.56 14.47
CA ASP A 32 -9.21 -6.24 13.24
C ASP A 32 -9.88 -5.66 11.98
N GLU A 33 -11.17 -5.31 12.07
CA GLU A 33 -11.91 -4.66 11.00
C GLU A 33 -11.31 -3.28 10.66
N VAL A 34 -11.09 -2.43 11.67
CA VAL A 34 -10.49 -1.10 11.47
C VAL A 34 -9.09 -1.19 10.88
N VAL A 35 -8.27 -2.14 11.33
CA VAL A 35 -6.93 -2.36 10.77
C VAL A 35 -7.04 -2.83 9.31
N THR A 36 -7.96 -3.74 9.01
CA THR A 36 -8.18 -4.24 7.64
C THR A 36 -8.63 -3.11 6.71
N ASP A 37 -9.56 -2.28 7.16
CA ASP A 37 -10.06 -1.12 6.40
C ASP A 37 -8.97 -0.06 6.20
N SER A 38 -8.14 0.16 7.21
CA SER A 38 -6.99 1.08 7.13
C SER A 38 -5.98 0.61 6.09
N LEU A 39 -5.64 -0.69 6.08
CA LEU A 39 -4.79 -1.29 5.05
C LEU A 39 -5.43 -1.20 3.66
N ALA A 40 -6.76 -1.36 3.55
CA ALA A 40 -7.48 -1.28 2.28
C ALA A 40 -7.54 0.16 1.74
N SER A 41 -7.64 1.17 2.60
CA SER A 41 -7.69 2.58 2.20
C SER A 41 -6.33 3.22 1.96
N THR A 42 -5.25 2.68 2.54
CA THR A 42 -3.90 3.26 2.39
C THR A 42 -3.33 2.93 1.02
N LEU A 43 -3.10 3.95 0.20
CA LEU A 43 -2.57 3.80 -1.16
C LEU A 43 -1.06 4.06 -1.22
N VAL A 44 -0.36 3.20 -1.96
CA VAL A 44 1.08 3.29 -2.24
C VAL A 44 1.24 3.44 -3.74
N THR A 45 2.06 4.40 -4.16
CA THR A 45 2.27 4.68 -5.59
C THR A 45 3.72 4.47 -5.97
N ALA A 46 3.95 3.69 -7.01
CA ALA A 46 5.24 3.52 -7.66
C ALA A 46 5.28 4.27 -9.00
N THR A 47 6.40 4.92 -9.28
CA THR A 47 6.63 5.63 -10.55
C THR A 47 7.93 5.20 -11.21
N MET A 48 7.87 5.06 -12.54
CA MET A 48 9.04 4.82 -13.38
C MET A 48 9.15 5.94 -14.42
N PRO A 49 9.98 6.97 -14.15
CA PRO A 49 10.09 8.16 -15.00
C PRO A 49 10.49 7.84 -16.44
N THR A 50 11.35 6.83 -16.65
CA THR A 50 11.87 6.44 -17.98
C THR A 50 10.76 6.21 -19.01
N PHE A 51 9.62 5.67 -18.58
CA PHE A 51 8.47 5.38 -19.45
C PHE A 51 7.21 6.16 -19.05
N ALA A 52 7.34 7.17 -18.18
CA ALA A 52 6.20 7.90 -17.61
C ALA A 52 5.11 6.97 -17.03
N LEU A 53 5.52 5.86 -16.42
CA LEU A 53 4.62 4.86 -15.85
C LEU A 53 4.34 5.17 -14.39
N SER A 54 3.09 4.98 -13.98
CA SER A 54 2.72 4.95 -12.56
C SER A 54 1.80 3.78 -12.24
N ALA A 55 1.93 3.23 -11.04
CA ALA A 55 1.05 2.18 -10.54
C ALA A 55 0.70 2.48 -9.08
N THR A 56 -0.55 2.25 -8.71
CA THR A 56 -1.09 2.51 -7.37
C THR A 56 -1.72 1.24 -6.83
N MET A 57 -1.35 0.87 -5.60
CA MET A 57 -1.80 -0.35 -4.93
C MET A 57 -2.10 -0.01 -3.47
N SER A 58 -3.14 -0.60 -2.89
CA SER A 58 -3.39 -0.47 -1.46
C SER A 58 -2.50 -1.39 -0.62
N LEU A 59 -2.33 -1.10 0.67
CA LEU A 59 -1.63 -2.02 1.58
C LEU A 59 -2.36 -3.36 1.78
N ALA A 60 -3.64 -3.46 1.41
CA ALA A 60 -4.36 -4.72 1.26
C ALA A 60 -3.98 -5.52 -0.01
N LEU A 61 -2.93 -5.11 -0.73
CA LEU A 61 -2.41 -5.75 -1.95
C LEU A 61 -3.41 -5.74 -3.12
N LYS A 62 -4.37 -4.82 -3.12
CA LYS A 62 -5.28 -4.59 -4.24
C LYS A 62 -4.68 -3.56 -5.18
N LEU A 63 -4.48 -3.93 -6.43
CA LEU A 63 -4.10 -2.96 -7.47
C LEU A 63 -5.29 -2.04 -7.76
N ASP A 64 -5.08 -0.73 -7.63
CA ASP A 64 -6.10 0.29 -7.87
C ASP A 64 -6.03 0.79 -9.32
N ALA A 65 -4.83 1.22 -9.74
CA ALA A 65 -4.61 1.76 -11.07
C ALA A 65 -3.21 1.46 -11.57
N ILE A 66 -3.09 1.36 -12.90
CA ILE A 66 -1.82 1.44 -13.61
C ILE A 66 -1.99 2.37 -14.81
N HIS A 67 -1.11 3.37 -14.91
CA HIS A 67 -1.06 4.31 -16.01
C HIS A 67 0.15 4.00 -16.87
N LEU A 68 -0.12 3.62 -18.12
CA LEU A 68 0.88 3.43 -19.16
C LEU A 68 0.93 4.68 -20.04
N PRO A 69 2.08 4.99 -20.67
CA PRO A 69 2.20 6.16 -21.53
C PRO A 69 1.31 6.03 -22.78
N ALA A 70 0.44 7.00 -23.02
CA ALA A 70 -0.53 6.98 -24.11
C ALA A 70 0.07 7.30 -25.50
N ASP A 71 1.12 8.13 -25.58
CA ASP A 71 1.51 8.80 -26.85
C ASP A 71 2.87 8.38 -27.44
N THR A 72 3.55 7.41 -26.83
CA THR A 72 4.94 7.07 -27.21
C THR A 72 5.09 5.75 -27.97
N ALA A 73 4.02 4.97 -28.13
CA ALA A 73 4.05 3.69 -28.85
C ALA A 73 4.16 3.89 -30.37
N ARG A 74 5.35 4.25 -30.86
CA ARG A 74 5.63 4.36 -32.30
C ARG A 74 5.99 3.01 -32.93
N HIS A 75 6.46 2.04 -32.13
CA HIS A 75 6.96 0.73 -32.58
C HIS A 75 6.67 -0.38 -31.55
N TRP A 76 6.51 -1.62 -32.01
CA TRP A 76 6.24 -2.82 -31.18
C TRP A 76 7.26 -3.02 -30.06
N SER A 77 8.55 -2.83 -30.35
CA SER A 77 9.64 -2.98 -29.38
C SER A 77 9.55 -2.01 -28.20
N TYR A 78 8.92 -0.84 -28.39
CA TYR A 78 8.67 0.10 -27.30
C TYR A 78 7.56 -0.42 -26.38
N CYS A 79 6.49 -0.97 -26.95
CA CYS A 79 5.40 -1.57 -26.15
C CYS A 79 5.90 -2.73 -25.29
N GLU A 80 6.80 -3.56 -25.81
CA GLU A 80 7.42 -4.65 -25.06
C GLU A 80 8.24 -4.14 -23.87
N GLN A 81 9.07 -3.10 -24.08
CA GLN A 81 9.84 -2.47 -23.02
C GLN A 81 8.95 -1.83 -21.95
N VAL A 82 7.87 -1.16 -22.35
CA VAL A 82 6.87 -0.62 -21.41
C VAL A 82 6.19 -1.74 -20.62
N GLY A 83 5.86 -2.86 -21.26
CA GLY A 83 5.30 -4.03 -20.58
C GLY A 83 6.25 -4.64 -19.54
N GLN A 84 7.53 -4.78 -19.89
CA GLN A 84 8.55 -5.24 -18.94
C GLN A 84 8.73 -4.26 -17.77
N ALA A 85 8.78 -2.96 -18.06
CA ALA A 85 8.85 -1.90 -17.05
C ALA A 85 7.63 -1.90 -16.11
N ALA A 86 6.42 -2.12 -16.65
CA ALA A 86 5.20 -2.27 -15.88
C ALA A 86 5.28 -3.47 -14.93
N GLY A 87 5.73 -4.63 -15.43
CA GLY A 87 5.91 -5.83 -14.61
C GLY A 87 6.88 -5.63 -13.46
N LEU A 88 8.02 -4.97 -13.72
CA LEU A 88 9.01 -4.63 -12.69
C LEU A 88 8.41 -3.66 -11.66
N THR A 89 7.70 -2.63 -12.11
CA THR A 89 7.08 -1.64 -11.22
C THR A 89 6.04 -2.29 -10.30
N LEU A 90 5.21 -3.18 -10.84
CA LEU A 90 4.21 -3.92 -10.05
C LEU A 90 4.86 -4.88 -9.04
N THR A 91 5.97 -5.51 -9.42
CA THR A 91 6.72 -6.41 -8.53
C THR A 91 7.27 -5.66 -7.33
N GLU A 92 7.92 -4.52 -7.58
CA GLU A 92 8.51 -3.70 -6.52
C GLU A 92 7.44 -3.01 -5.66
N LEU A 93 6.35 -2.55 -6.28
CA LEU A 93 5.21 -2.00 -5.55
C LEU A 93 4.58 -3.06 -4.61
N ARG A 94 4.34 -4.27 -5.11
CA ARG A 94 3.82 -5.38 -4.30
C ARG A 94 4.76 -5.72 -3.15
N LYS A 95 6.07 -5.76 -3.40
CA LYS A 95 7.07 -6.01 -2.36
C LYS A 95 6.99 -4.95 -1.27
N ALA A 96 7.02 -3.67 -1.63
CA ALA A 96 6.92 -2.57 -0.68
C ALA A 96 5.62 -2.61 0.13
N CYS A 97 4.47 -2.84 -0.51
CA CYS A 97 3.19 -2.99 0.19
C CYS A 97 3.18 -4.19 1.14
N THR A 98 3.81 -5.30 0.76
CA THR A 98 3.88 -6.51 1.60
C THR A 98 4.73 -6.24 2.85
N GLU A 99 5.90 -5.62 2.69
CA GLU A 99 6.79 -5.25 3.79
C GLU A 99 6.12 -4.26 4.75
N ALA A 100 5.48 -3.22 4.22
CA ALA A 100 4.74 -2.23 5.00
C ALA A 100 3.56 -2.86 5.75
N ARG A 101 2.76 -3.70 5.08
CA ARG A 101 1.66 -4.45 5.69
C ARG A 101 2.15 -5.31 6.85
N THR A 102 3.26 -6.02 6.69
CA THR A 102 3.84 -6.84 7.76
C THR A 102 4.26 -6.00 8.96
N GLN A 103 4.85 -4.82 8.73
CA GLN A 103 5.23 -3.91 9.82
C GLN A 103 4.01 -3.38 10.58
N VAL A 104 2.94 -3.00 9.86
CA VAL A 104 1.69 -2.53 10.48
C VAL A 104 1.06 -3.63 11.35
N LEU A 105 0.93 -4.85 10.81
CA LEU A 105 0.35 -5.96 11.57
C LEU A 105 1.19 -6.31 12.81
N ALA A 106 2.53 -6.32 12.67
CA ALA A 106 3.41 -6.56 13.81
C ALA A 106 3.30 -5.46 14.89
N ALA A 107 3.14 -4.20 14.51
CA ALA A 107 2.93 -3.10 15.45
C ALA A 107 1.58 -3.22 16.19
N VAL A 108 0.51 -3.60 15.48
CA VAL A 108 -0.80 -3.87 16.08
C VAL A 108 -0.73 -5.01 17.10
N ASP A 109 -0.06 -6.11 16.75
CA ASP A 109 0.10 -7.25 17.66
C ASP A 109 0.88 -6.88 18.93
N GLN A 110 1.90 -6.03 18.83
CA GLN A 110 2.65 -5.53 20.00
C GLN A 110 1.78 -4.66 20.92
N ILE A 111 0.94 -3.80 20.34
CA ILE A 111 0.00 -2.95 21.11
C ILE A 111 -1.02 -3.82 21.86
N ARG A 112 -1.47 -4.93 21.27
CA ARG A 112 -2.36 -5.90 21.91
C ARG A 112 -1.67 -6.64 23.05
N GLY A 113 -0.48 -7.18 22.81
CA GLY A 113 0.28 -7.91 23.83
C GLY A 113 0.64 -7.07 25.06
N ALA A 114 0.88 -5.77 24.88
CA ALA A 114 1.17 -4.84 25.98
C ALA A 114 -0.07 -4.44 26.82
N ARG A 115 -1.29 -4.75 26.36
CA ARG A 115 -2.54 -4.50 27.09
C ARG A 115 -2.98 -5.67 27.97
N ASP A 116 -2.44 -6.86 27.73
CA ASP A 116 -2.76 -8.10 28.44
C ASP A 116 -1.80 -8.40 29.62
N GLU A 117 -0.78 -7.55 29.85
CA GLU A 117 0.16 -7.58 30.99
C GLU A 117 -0.18 -6.54 32.07
#